data_AF-A0A392LYQ6-F1
#
_entry.id   AF-A0A392LYQ6-F1
#
_cell.length_a   1.000
_cell.length_b   1.000
_cell.length_c   1.000
_cell.angle_alpha   90.00
_cell.angle_beta   90.00
_cell.angle_gamma   90.00
#
_symmetry.space_group_name_H-M   'P 1'
#
loop_
_entity.id
_entity.type
_entity.pdbx_description
1 polymer ?
#
loop_
_entity_poly.entity_id
_entity_poly.type
_entity_poly.pdbx_seq_one_letter_code
_entity_poly.pdbx_strand_id
1 'polypeptide(L)'
;MDAHLGDGCWFSGLVLRRSDGSTVGVVTRSHSDLETAIYGESMALSDAIDFVEKLQLKSVIFELDSQVVVNAVRSKASIRKP
;
A
#
# COMPACT_ATOMS: atom_id res chain seq x y z
N MET A 1 -1.38 -4.68 -7.65
CA MET A 1 -1.70 -4.01 -8.93
C MET A 1 -0.58 -3.04 -9.17
N ASP A 2 0.26 -3.34 -10.15
CA ASP A 2 1.46 -2.58 -10.46
C ASP A 2 1.41 -2.17 -11.94
N ALA A 3 1.67 -0.89 -12.21
CA ALA A 3 1.71 -0.35 -13.56
C ALA A 3 2.94 0.56 -13.68
N HIS A 4 3.97 0.00 -14.31
CA HIS A 4 5.17 0.74 -14.70
C HIS A 4 4.92 1.45 -16.04
N LEU A 5 5.07 2.78 -16.06
CA LEU A 5 5.15 3.56 -17.28
C LEU A 5 6.64 3.86 -17.52
N GLY A 6 7.11 3.67 -18.77
CA GLY A 6 8.54 3.69 -19.14
C GLY A 6 9.27 5.04 -18.98
N ASP A 7 8.66 6.01 -18.31
CA ASP A 7 9.19 7.33 -17.96
C ASP A 7 9.63 7.44 -16.48
N GLY A 8 9.56 6.34 -15.71
CA GLY A 8 9.89 6.34 -14.28
C GLY A 8 8.72 6.77 -13.38
N CYS A 9 7.52 6.97 -13.95
CA CYS A 9 6.29 7.12 -13.20
C CYS A 9 5.74 5.76 -12.80
N TRP A 10 5.40 5.61 -11.52
CA TRP A 10 4.69 4.45 -11.00
C TRP A 10 3.30 4.87 -10.55
N PHE A 11 2.34 3.98 -10.73
CA PHE A 11 0.97 4.19 -10.28
C PHE A 11 0.65 3.19 -9.18
N SER A 12 0.13 3.71 -8.07
CA SER A 12 -0.44 2.90 -7.00
C SER A 12 -1.96 2.88 -7.13
N GLY A 13 -2.55 1.70 -6.91
CA GLY A 13 -4.00 1.50 -6.88
C GLY A 13 -4.42 0.82 -5.58
N LEU A 14 -5.33 1.45 -4.86
CA LEU A 14 -5.93 0.92 -3.63
C LEU A 14 -7.42 0.66 -3.85
N VAL A 15 -7.90 -0.49 -3.39
CA VAL A 15 -9.34 -0.80 -3.31
C VAL A 15 -9.72 -1.00 -1.85
N LEU A 16 -10.63 -0.16 -1.35
CA LEU A 16 -11.20 -0.32 -0.01
C LEU A 16 -12.45 -1.20 -0.09
N ARG A 17 -12.45 -2.29 0.68
CA ARG A 17 -13.57 -3.24 0.74
C ARG A 17 -14.07 -3.42 2.17
N ARG A 18 -15.37 -3.63 2.33
CA ARG A 18 -15.97 -4.11 3.59
C ARG A 18 -15.69 -5.60 3.77
N SER A 19 -15.88 -6.09 4.99
CA SER A 19 -15.75 -7.51 5.34
C SER A 19 -16.74 -8.42 4.59
N ASP A 20 -17.86 -7.88 4.12
CA ASP A 20 -18.82 -8.58 3.25
C ASP A 20 -18.33 -8.70 1.78
N GLY A 21 -17.14 -8.19 1.49
CA GLY A 21 -16.53 -8.19 0.17
C GLY A 21 -16.96 -7.04 -0.74
N SER A 22 -17.90 -6.19 -0.32
CA SER A 22 -18.37 -5.03 -1.09
C SER A 22 -17.28 -3.96 -1.21
N THR A 23 -17.14 -3.37 -2.40
CA THR A 23 -16.21 -2.26 -2.64
C THR A 23 -16.82 -0.95 -2.15
N VAL A 24 -16.08 -0.22 -1.31
CA VAL A 24 -16.48 1.06 -0.73
C VAL A 24 -15.82 2.22 -1.44
N GLY A 25 -14.64 2.01 -2.02
CA GLY A 25 -13.92 3.04 -2.74
C GLY A 25 -12.68 2.53 -3.42
N VAL A 26 -12.17 3.33 -4.34
CA VAL A 26 -10.91 3.11 -5.05
C VAL A 26 -10.12 4.41 -5.01
N VAL A 27 -8.82 4.31 -4.74
CA VAL A 27 -7.89 5.44 -4.78
C VAL A 27 -6.75 5.08 -5.71
N THR A 28 -6.38 6.01 -6.58
CA THR A 28 -5.19 5.87 -7.42
C THR A 28 -4.28 7.06 -7.17
N ARG A 29 -2.96 6.82 -7.13
CA ARG A 29 -1.97 7.89 -7.06
C ARG A 29 -0.83 7.61 -8.02
N SER A 30 -0.41 8.66 -8.72
CA SER A 30 0.84 8.67 -9.49
C SER A 30 2.00 9.13 -8.60
N HIS A 31 3.12 8.45 -8.73
CA HIS A 31 4.38 8.81 -8.10
C HIS A 31 5.44 8.95 -9.20
N SER A 32 6.05 10.12 -9.31
CA SER A 32 7.20 10.32 -10.19
C SER A 32 8.49 9.89 -9.51
N ASP A 33 9.52 9.61 -10.31
CA ASP A 33 10.92 9.48 -9.86
C ASP A 33 11.19 8.30 -8.90
N LEU A 34 10.44 7.19 -9.04
CA LEU A 34 10.69 5.98 -8.26
C LEU A 34 11.56 5.00 -9.05
N GLU A 35 12.74 4.67 -8.50
CA GLU A 35 13.74 3.85 -9.18
C GLU A 35 13.38 2.35 -9.23
N THR A 36 12.50 1.86 -8.35
CA THR A 36 12.20 0.43 -8.25
C THR A 36 10.74 0.13 -7.93
N ALA A 37 10.24 -1.01 -8.40
CA ALA A 37 8.90 -1.53 -8.09
C ALA A 37 8.68 -1.65 -6.58
N ILE A 38 9.67 -2.17 -5.84
CA ILE A 38 9.61 -2.33 -4.38
C ILE A 38 9.40 -0.97 -3.70
N TYR A 39 10.06 0.09 -4.20
CA TYR A 39 9.89 1.43 -3.66
C TYR A 39 8.51 2.00 -3.99
N GLY A 40 8.01 1.78 -5.21
CA GLY A 40 6.64 2.13 -5.58
C GLY A 40 5.57 1.42 -4.76
N GLU A 41 5.71 0.12 -4.53
CA GLU A 41 4.80 -0.66 -3.67
C GLU A 41 4.86 -0.22 -2.21
N SER A 42 6.04 0.13 -1.71
CA SER A 42 6.20 0.68 -0.35
C SER A 42 5.51 2.04 -0.21
N MET A 43 5.61 2.90 -1.24
CA MET A 43 4.89 4.18 -1.29
C MET A 43 3.39 3.98 -1.38
N ALA A 44 2.93 3.03 -2.20
CA ALA A 44 1.52 2.65 -2.31
C ALA A 44 0.94 2.22 -0.95
N LEU A 45 1.69 1.43 -0.17
CA LEU A 45 1.29 1.05 1.18
C LEU A 45 1.24 2.25 2.13
N SER A 46 2.22 3.17 2.04
CA SER A 46 2.21 4.40 2.84
C SER A 46 0.97 5.24 2.57
N ASP A 47 0.61 5.42 1.29
CA ASP A 47 -0.61 6.12 0.91
C ASP A 47 -1.89 5.43 1.40
N ALA A 48 -1.90 4.10 1.39
CA ALA A 48 -3.01 3.32 1.91
C ALA A 48 -3.20 3.56 3.41
N ILE A 49 -2.12 3.63 4.17
CA ILE A 49 -2.13 3.94 5.61
C ILE A 49 -2.68 5.36 5.83
N ASP A 50 -2.13 6.36 5.14
CA ASP A 50 -2.60 7.75 5.24
C ASP A 50 -4.10 7.87 4.91
N PHE A 51 -4.57 7.11 3.93
CA PHE A 51 -5.98 7.10 3.54
C PHE A 51 -6.87 6.49 4.62
N VAL A 52 -6.47 5.34 5.18
CA VAL A 52 -7.17 4.68 6.29
C VAL A 52 -7.22 5.57 7.53
N GLU A 53 -6.13 6.27 7.84
CA GLU A 53 -6.07 7.22 8.96
C GLU A 53 -7.02 8.41 8.77
N LYS A 54 -7.05 8.99 7.57
CA LYS A 54 -8.01 10.07 7.22
C LYS A 54 -9.47 9.62 7.35
N LEU A 55 -9.76 8.36 7.05
CA LEU A 55 -11.08 7.76 7.21
C LEU A 55 -11.38 7.30 8.65
N GLN A 56 -10.41 7.41 9.57
CA GLN A 56 -10.53 6.99 10.97
C GLN A 56 -10.93 5.50 11.13
N LEU A 57 -10.51 4.65 10.19
CA LEU A 57 -10.79 3.22 10.25
C LEU A 57 -9.85 2.55 11.25
N LYS A 58 -10.42 1.89 12.26
CA LYS A 58 -9.66 1.32 13.39
C LYS A 58 -9.11 -0.09 13.13
N SER A 59 -9.68 -0.81 12.17
CA SER A 59 -9.30 -2.19 11.87
C SER A 59 -9.41 -2.40 10.37
N VAL A 60 -8.26 -2.61 9.74
CA VAL A 60 -8.11 -2.84 8.31
C VAL A 60 -7.09 -3.95 8.06
N ILE A 61 -7.26 -4.64 6.94
CA ILE A 61 -6.28 -5.60 6.44
C ILE A 61 -5.72 -5.02 5.14
N PHE A 62 -4.40 -4.87 5.07
CA PHE A 62 -3.72 -4.50 3.84
C PHE A 62 -3.32 -5.76 3.09
N GLU A 63 -3.81 -5.90 1.86
CA GLU A 63 -3.46 -6.97 0.94
C GLU A 63 -2.53 -6.39 -0.14
N LEU A 64 -1.35 -6.98 -0.30
CA LEU A 64 -0.34 -6.59 -1.27
C LEU A 64 0.12 -7.85 -2.00
N ASP A 65 0.37 -7.75 -3.30
CA ASP A 65 1.02 -8.78 -4.13
C ASP A 65 2.52 -8.92 -3.86
N SER A 66 3.12 -7.90 -3.24
CA SER A 66 4.54 -7.88 -2.88
C SER A 66 4.87 -8.61 -1.60
N GLN A 67 5.32 -9.86 -1.72
CA GLN A 67 5.78 -10.63 -0.56
C GLN A 67 6.97 -9.95 0.15
N VAL A 68 7.82 -9.22 -0.58
CA VAL A 68 8.98 -8.50 -0.02
C VAL A 68 8.51 -7.40 0.93
N VAL A 69 7.57 -6.56 0.49
CA VAL A 69 7.01 -5.48 1.33
C VAL A 69 6.23 -6.06 2.52
N VAL A 70 5.41 -7.10 2.30
CA VAL A 70 4.69 -7.79 3.37
C VAL A 70 5.65 -8.33 4.44
N ASN A 71 6.74 -8.99 4.03
CA ASN A 71 7.74 -9.53 4.94
C ASN A 71 8.50 -8.41 5.68
N ALA A 72 8.83 -7.31 4.99
CA ALA A 72 9.51 -6.17 5.61
C ALA A 72 8.66 -5.53 6.73
N VAL A 73 7.34 -5.39 6.52
CA VAL A 73 6.41 -4.86 7.54
C VAL A 73 6.25 -5.86 8.69
N ARG A 74 6.08 -7.15 8.40
CA ARG A 74 5.88 -8.18 9.42
C ARG A 74 7.14 -8.43 10.26
N SER A 75 8.33 -8.39 9.66
CA SER A 75 9.59 -8.61 10.37
C SER A 75 9.92 -7.52 11.39
N LYS A 76 9.37 -6.30 11.24
CA LYS A 76 9.45 -5.24 12.25
C LYS A 76 8.53 -5.44 13.46
N ALA A 77 7.71 -6.50 13.50
CA ALA A 77 6.88 -6.82 14.67
C ALA A 77 7.68 -7.24 15.93
N SER A 78 9.03 -7.38 15.84
CA SER A 78 9.93 -7.58 16.98
C SER A 78 10.92 -6.43 17.19
N ILE A 79 10.44 -5.17 17.15
CA ILE A 79 11.21 -3.99 17.61
C ILE A 79 10.50 -3.34 18.81
N ARG A 80 9.91 -4.15 19.69
CA ARG A 80 9.81 -3.74 21.09
C ARG A 80 11.06 -4.27 21.80
N LYS A 81 12.05 -3.40 21.99
CA LYS A 81 13.12 -3.71 22.95
C LYS A 81 12.47 -3.88 24.34
N PRO A 82 12.93 -4.85 25.15
CA PRO A 82 12.49 -5.00 26.54
C PRO A 82 12.82 -3.76 27.37
#